data_AF-B2KZG4-F1
#
_entry.id   AF-B2KZG4-F1
#
_cell.length_a   1.000
_cell.length_b   1.000
_cell.length_c   1.000
_cell.angle_alpha   90.00
_cell.angle_beta   90.00
_cell.angle_gamma   90.00
#
_symmetry.space_group_name_H-M   'P 1'
#
loop_
_entity.id
_entity.type
_entity.pdbx_description
1 polymer ?
#
loop_
_entity_poly.entity_id
_entity_poly.type
_entity_poly.pdbx_seq_one_letter_code
_entity_poly.pdbx_strand_id
1 'polypeptide(L)'
;MPFTLRVTTVGIEIMESKTRGLRWCLDFRDMDSPAIIVLSDAYGKKGEEGGGFVICPMYGRKCKAFMATSGVSNTAIISKLMKTPKSLLGIMVSLDNSQSIGASDFLKQRAEVAVGAEETPLGEWSVTRLRSAAHGTANTLGLTLGVGPKGGLGEKGDAVSRQLILTKMSLVERRPDNYEAVIVRPLSAVAALVRFAEEPQMFAIEFNDGCPIHVYAS
;
A
#
# COMPACT_ATOMS: atom_id res chain seq x y z
N MET A 1 -18.12 -7.33 -8.80
CA MET A 1 -17.18 -8.47 -8.81
C MET A 1 -16.70 -8.70 -7.39
N PRO A 2 -16.89 -9.88 -6.77
CA PRO A 2 -16.43 -10.12 -5.42
C PRO A 2 -14.89 -10.18 -5.40
N PHE A 3 -14.29 -9.45 -4.46
CA PHE A 3 -12.85 -9.54 -4.17
C PHE A 3 -12.63 -10.27 -2.86
N THR A 4 -11.49 -10.93 -2.72
CA THR A 4 -11.09 -11.56 -1.46
C THR A 4 -10.09 -10.64 -0.75
N LEU A 5 -10.45 -10.17 0.45
CA LEU A 5 -9.52 -9.48 1.34
C LEU A 5 -8.77 -10.52 2.18
N ARG A 6 -7.46 -10.59 1.96
CA ARG A 6 -6.55 -11.47 2.69
C ARG A 6 -5.69 -10.62 3.64
N VAL A 7 -5.69 -11.00 4.90
CA VAL A 7 -4.77 -10.43 5.91
C VAL A 7 -3.57 -11.36 5.98
N THR A 8 -2.38 -10.84 5.70
CA THR A 8 -1.10 -11.57 5.73
C THR A 8 -0.29 -11.18 6.96
N THR A 9 0.91 -11.74 7.09
CA THR A 9 1.83 -11.42 8.19
C THR A 9 2.40 -10.00 8.13
N VAL A 10 2.41 -9.39 6.95
CA VAL A 10 3.01 -8.07 6.69
C VAL A 10 1.98 -6.99 6.34
N GLY A 11 0.77 -7.37 5.94
CA GLY A 11 -0.21 -6.40 5.47
C GLY A 11 -1.52 -7.00 4.98
N ILE A 12 -2.14 -6.27 4.06
CA ILE A 12 -3.46 -6.55 3.49
C ILE A 12 -3.29 -6.77 2.00
N GLU A 13 -3.98 -7.75 1.44
CA GLU A 13 -4.00 -8.04 0.02
C GLU A 13 -5.44 -8.20 -0.47
N ILE A 14 -5.74 -7.61 -1.62
CA ILE A 14 -6.99 -7.77 -2.34
C ILE A 14 -6.69 -8.61 -3.56
N MET A 15 -7.29 -9.78 -3.59
CA MET A 15 -7.19 -10.71 -4.71
C MET A 15 -8.50 -10.74 -5.48
N GLU A 16 -8.38 -10.86 -6.80
CA GLU A 16 -9.52 -11.19 -7.64
C GLU A 16 -9.93 -12.65 -7.44
N SER A 17 -11.21 -12.90 -7.13
CA SER A 17 -11.67 -14.23 -6.72
C SER A 17 -11.55 -15.30 -7.81
N LYS A 18 -11.59 -14.92 -9.09
CA LYS A 18 -11.51 -15.86 -10.23
C LYS A 18 -10.08 -16.23 -10.61
N THR A 19 -9.23 -15.22 -10.79
CA THR A 19 -7.85 -15.39 -11.28
C THR A 19 -6.87 -15.60 -10.14
N ARG A 20 -7.29 -15.34 -8.88
CA ARG A 20 -6.42 -15.18 -7.71
C ARG A 20 -5.28 -14.17 -7.92
N GLY A 21 -5.43 -13.28 -8.90
CA GLY A 21 -4.46 -12.23 -9.18
C GLY A 21 -4.47 -11.17 -8.08
N LEU A 22 -3.29 -10.74 -7.64
CA LEU A 22 -3.12 -9.63 -6.71
C LEU A 22 -3.55 -8.32 -7.39
N ARG A 23 -4.63 -7.71 -6.91
CA ARG A 23 -5.13 -6.43 -7.42
C ARG A 23 -4.58 -5.27 -6.62
N TRP A 24 -4.55 -5.39 -5.31
CA TRP A 24 -4.04 -4.35 -4.41
C TRP A 24 -3.40 -4.98 -3.19
N CYS A 25 -2.44 -4.29 -2.59
CA CYS A 25 -1.94 -4.63 -1.27
C CYS A 25 -1.77 -3.36 -0.44
N LEU A 26 -1.45 -3.49 0.84
CA LEU A 26 -1.01 -2.42 1.73
C LEU A 26 -0.23 -3.01 2.89
N ASP A 27 1.00 -2.54 3.16
CA ASP A 27 1.74 -2.92 4.37
C ASP A 27 1.14 -2.22 5.58
N PHE A 28 1.17 -2.87 6.74
CA PHE A 28 0.67 -2.27 7.97
C PHE A 28 1.42 -0.99 8.39
N ARG A 29 2.71 -0.85 8.02
CA ARG A 29 3.51 0.37 8.26
C ARG A 29 3.20 1.50 7.28
N ASP A 30 2.64 1.18 6.12
CA ASP A 30 2.21 2.16 5.14
C ASP A 30 0.76 2.61 5.38
N MET A 31 0.14 2.22 6.49
CA MET A 31 -1.20 2.69 6.88
C MET A 31 -1.11 4.09 7.50
N ASP A 32 -2.07 4.95 7.16
CA ASP A 32 -2.17 6.31 7.67
C ASP A 32 -2.66 6.33 9.13
N SER A 33 -2.84 7.53 9.71
CA SER A 33 -3.55 7.71 10.97
C SER A 33 -4.67 8.75 10.84
N PRO A 34 -5.96 8.34 10.84
CA PRO A 34 -6.46 6.99 11.11
C PRO A 34 -6.22 5.99 9.97
N ALA A 35 -5.77 4.79 10.32
CA ALA A 35 -5.51 3.71 9.37
C ALA A 35 -6.80 3.08 8.83
N ILE A 36 -7.84 3.04 9.67
CA ILE A 36 -9.17 2.53 9.34
C ILE A 36 -10.22 3.55 9.76
N ILE A 37 -11.17 3.86 8.88
CA ILE A 37 -12.31 4.74 9.17
C ILE A 37 -13.60 3.94 9.00
N VAL A 38 -14.45 3.88 10.04
CA VAL A 38 -15.78 3.28 9.97
C VAL A 38 -16.76 4.30 9.39
N LEU A 39 -17.46 3.92 8.33
CA LEU A 39 -18.45 4.77 7.66
C LEU A 39 -19.80 4.69 8.38
N SER A 40 -20.57 5.77 8.36
CA SER A 40 -21.99 5.74 8.74
C SER A 40 -22.81 4.94 7.72
N ASP A 41 -23.99 4.48 8.13
CA ASP A 41 -24.88 3.72 7.26
C ASP A 41 -25.45 4.58 6.10
N ALA A 42 -26.23 3.95 5.21
CA ALA A 42 -26.83 4.63 4.05
C ALA A 42 -27.77 5.80 4.43
N TYR A 43 -28.22 5.87 5.67
CA TYR A 43 -29.10 6.91 6.22
C TYR A 43 -28.34 7.89 7.14
N GLY A 44 -27.01 7.79 7.20
CA GLY A 44 -26.17 8.61 8.08
C GLY A 44 -26.28 8.26 9.56
N LYS A 45 -26.89 7.11 9.91
CA LYS A 45 -27.00 6.67 11.29
C LYS A 45 -25.74 5.95 11.74
N LYS A 46 -25.48 6.06 13.03
CA LYS A 46 -24.41 5.34 13.71
C LYS A 46 -24.94 3.97 14.15
N GLY A 47 -24.19 2.92 13.88
CA GLY A 47 -24.55 1.56 14.26
C GLY A 47 -23.33 0.69 14.54
N GLU A 48 -23.52 -0.46 15.18
CA GLU A 48 -22.42 -1.36 15.53
C GLU A 48 -21.66 -1.87 14.30
N GLU A 49 -22.35 -2.11 13.18
CA GLU A 49 -21.75 -2.58 11.94
C GLU A 49 -21.30 -1.45 10.98
N GLY A 50 -21.78 -0.22 11.20
CA GLY A 50 -21.59 0.90 10.28
C GLY A 50 -22.08 0.62 8.85
N GLY A 51 -21.79 1.55 7.93
CA GLY A 51 -22.05 1.40 6.48
C GLY A 51 -20.90 0.77 5.70
N GLY A 52 -19.92 0.18 6.39
CA GLY A 52 -18.65 -0.28 5.83
C GLY A 52 -17.47 0.42 6.47
N PHE A 53 -16.28 0.19 5.93
CA PHE A 53 -15.05 0.79 6.44
C PHE A 53 -14.08 1.11 5.30
N VAL A 54 -13.21 2.08 5.55
CA VAL A 54 -12.17 2.53 4.63
C VAL A 54 -10.82 2.16 5.21
N ILE A 55 -9.94 1.62 4.37
CA ILE A 55 -8.53 1.47 4.71
C ILE A 55 -7.76 2.63 4.07
N CYS A 56 -7.04 3.37 4.91
CA CYS A 56 -6.30 4.57 4.57
C CYS A 56 -4.79 4.28 4.53
N PRO A 57 -4.16 4.35 3.35
CA PRO A 57 -2.71 4.31 3.22
C PRO A 57 -2.10 5.71 3.40
N MET A 58 -0.94 5.78 4.02
CA MET A 58 -0.17 7.00 4.26
C MET A 58 0.41 7.58 2.95
N TYR A 59 0.78 6.69 2.02
CA TYR A 59 1.48 7.06 0.79
C TYR A 59 0.83 6.46 -0.45
N GLY A 60 0.29 7.32 -1.32
CA GLY A 60 0.05 7.10 -2.75
C GLY A 60 -0.90 6.01 -3.23
N ARG A 61 -1.42 5.15 -2.36
CA ARG A 61 -2.56 4.29 -2.71
C ARG A 61 -3.82 5.10 -2.43
N LYS A 62 -4.81 5.09 -3.33
CA LYS A 62 -6.09 5.71 -2.97
C LYS A 62 -6.76 4.85 -1.90
N CYS A 63 -7.28 5.46 -0.82
CA CYS A 63 -8.01 4.74 0.24
C CYS A 63 -9.05 3.80 -0.38
N LYS A 64 -9.26 2.60 0.15
CA LYS A 64 -10.25 1.68 -0.41
C LYS A 64 -11.36 1.42 0.60
N ALA A 65 -12.60 1.56 0.13
CA ALA A 65 -13.78 1.25 0.92
C ALA A 65 -14.15 -0.22 0.76
N PHE A 66 -14.57 -0.84 1.84
CA PHE A 66 -14.93 -2.24 1.95
C PHE A 66 -16.25 -2.39 2.70
N MET A 67 -16.96 -3.45 2.34
CA MET A 67 -18.16 -3.89 3.03
C MET A 67 -18.08 -5.40 3.15
N ALA A 68 -18.40 -5.92 4.32
CA ALA A 68 -18.41 -7.35 4.54
C ALA A 68 -19.47 -8.04 3.66
N THR A 69 -19.15 -9.24 3.18
CA THR A 69 -20.13 -10.10 2.51
C THR A 69 -21.05 -10.76 3.54
N SER A 70 -22.17 -11.32 3.09
CA SER A 70 -23.06 -12.09 3.95
C SER A 70 -22.31 -13.16 4.75
N GLY A 71 -22.62 -13.27 6.05
CA GLY A 71 -22.00 -14.24 6.96
C GLY A 71 -20.74 -13.77 7.68
N VAL A 72 -20.26 -12.54 7.43
CA VAL A 72 -19.14 -11.91 8.17
C VAL A 72 -19.53 -10.47 8.52
N SER A 73 -19.14 -9.99 9.71
CA SER A 73 -19.34 -8.60 10.11
C SER A 73 -18.15 -7.69 9.78
N ASN A 74 -18.41 -6.40 9.56
CA ASN A 74 -17.36 -5.38 9.43
C ASN A 74 -16.51 -5.33 10.70
N THR A 75 -17.15 -5.43 11.86
CA THR A 75 -16.50 -5.47 13.18
C THR A 75 -15.50 -6.62 13.32
N ALA A 76 -15.85 -7.83 12.83
CA ALA A 76 -14.95 -8.98 12.87
C ALA A 76 -13.73 -8.79 11.95
N ILE A 77 -13.93 -8.21 10.76
CA ILE A 77 -12.85 -7.92 9.82
C ILE A 77 -11.89 -6.90 10.43
N ILE A 78 -12.41 -5.77 10.95
CA ILE A 78 -11.63 -4.72 11.60
C ILE A 78 -10.87 -5.30 12.79
N SER A 79 -11.50 -6.12 13.63
CA SER A 79 -10.84 -6.77 14.76
C SER A 79 -9.62 -7.59 14.31
N LYS A 80 -9.74 -8.34 13.21
CA LYS A 80 -8.63 -9.12 12.65
C LYS A 80 -7.52 -8.21 12.10
N LEU A 81 -7.89 -7.13 11.42
CA LEU A 81 -6.95 -6.13 10.89
C LEU A 81 -6.16 -5.41 11.99
N MET A 82 -6.76 -5.21 13.17
CA MET A 82 -6.10 -4.58 14.31
C MET A 82 -5.24 -5.57 15.10
N LYS A 83 -5.71 -6.82 15.26
CA LYS A 83 -5.00 -7.85 16.05
C LYS A 83 -3.75 -8.38 15.37
N THR A 84 -3.81 -8.62 14.05
CA THR A 84 -2.73 -9.24 13.29
C THR A 84 -1.40 -8.44 13.33
N PRO A 85 -1.38 -7.14 12.98
CA PRO A 85 -0.15 -6.34 13.06
C PRO A 85 0.35 -6.18 14.49
N LYS A 86 -0.55 -6.05 15.47
CA LYS A 86 -0.17 -5.97 16.88
C LYS A 86 0.54 -7.24 17.35
N SER A 87 0.03 -8.41 16.98
CA SER A 87 0.59 -9.70 17.41
C SER A 87 1.86 -10.09 16.64
N LEU A 88 1.95 -9.77 15.35
CA LEU A 88 3.03 -10.25 14.49
C LEU A 88 4.16 -9.24 14.31
N LEU A 89 3.86 -7.94 14.36
CA LEU A 89 4.80 -6.87 14.05
C LEU A 89 4.95 -5.87 15.20
N GLY A 90 4.16 -5.98 16.27
CA GLY A 90 4.12 -5.00 17.35
C GLY A 90 3.55 -3.64 16.94
N ILE A 91 2.90 -3.55 15.78
CA ILE A 91 2.37 -2.30 15.22
C ILE A 91 0.93 -2.10 15.69
N MET A 92 0.63 -0.90 16.17
CA MET A 92 -0.75 -0.48 16.46
C MET A 92 -1.35 0.21 15.24
N VAL A 93 -2.49 -0.30 14.79
CA VAL A 93 -3.31 0.31 13.74
C VAL A 93 -4.29 1.26 14.42
N SER A 94 -4.49 2.46 13.87
CA SER A 94 -5.44 3.45 14.39
C SER A 94 -6.83 3.27 13.76
N LEU A 95 -7.88 3.34 14.58
CA LEU A 95 -9.26 3.17 14.15
C LEU A 95 -10.06 4.43 14.49
N ASP A 96 -10.66 5.04 13.49
CA ASP A 96 -11.72 6.04 13.67
C ASP A 96 -13.08 5.36 13.60
N ASN A 97 -13.76 5.29 14.75
CA ASN A 97 -15.12 4.77 14.88
C ASN A 97 -16.15 5.88 15.17
N SER A 98 -15.84 7.14 14.84
CA SER A 98 -16.74 8.28 15.03
C SER A 98 -18.00 8.17 14.17
N GLN A 99 -17.92 7.44 13.05
CA GLN A 99 -18.94 7.33 12.01
C GLN A 99 -19.43 8.72 11.56
N SER A 100 -18.47 9.64 11.43
CA SER A 100 -18.71 11.05 11.09
C SER A 100 -18.93 11.27 9.60
N ILE A 101 -18.45 10.36 8.75
CA ILE A 101 -18.58 10.43 7.30
C ILE A 101 -19.33 9.21 6.75
N GLY A 102 -20.18 9.43 5.76
CA GLY A 102 -20.83 8.36 4.98
C GLY A 102 -20.05 8.00 3.71
N ALA A 103 -20.47 6.94 3.04
CA ALA A 103 -19.86 6.51 1.78
C ALA A 103 -19.92 7.59 0.68
N SER A 104 -21.01 8.35 0.61
CA SER A 104 -21.16 9.46 -0.35
C SER A 104 -20.15 10.58 -0.12
N ASP A 105 -19.92 10.93 1.15
CA ASP A 105 -19.01 12.02 1.51
C ASP A 105 -17.56 11.60 1.30
N PHE A 106 -17.24 10.36 1.65
CA PHE A 106 -15.94 9.76 1.33
C PHE A 106 -15.66 9.78 -0.19
N LEU A 107 -16.64 9.46 -1.03
CA LEU A 107 -16.47 9.49 -2.48
C LEU A 107 -16.23 10.90 -3.01
N LYS A 108 -16.89 11.93 -2.44
CA LYS A 108 -16.65 13.34 -2.78
C LYS A 108 -15.24 13.77 -2.39
N GLN A 109 -14.83 13.52 -1.15
CA GLN A 109 -13.48 13.82 -0.67
C GLN A 109 -12.42 13.13 -1.54
N ARG A 110 -12.62 11.85 -1.88
CA ARG A 110 -11.73 11.11 -2.77
C ARG A 110 -11.61 11.76 -4.16
N ALA A 111 -12.68 12.34 -4.68
CA ALA A 111 -12.67 13.01 -5.98
C ALA A 111 -11.91 14.34 -5.93
N GLU A 112 -11.92 15.03 -4.80
CA GLU A 112 -11.20 16.29 -4.58
C GLU A 112 -9.68 16.10 -4.41
N VAL A 113 -9.23 14.94 -3.93
CA VAL A 113 -7.80 14.54 -3.89
C VAL A 113 -7.29 14.15 -5.29
N ALA A 114 -7.77 14.84 -6.33
CA ALA A 114 -7.24 14.71 -7.68
C ALA A 114 -5.85 15.36 -7.76
N VAL A 115 -4.98 14.72 -8.52
CA VAL A 115 -3.57 15.09 -8.75
C VAL A 115 -3.46 16.58 -9.14
N GLY A 116 -2.86 17.39 -8.27
CA GLY A 116 -2.64 18.82 -8.49
C GLY A 116 -1.42 19.13 -9.36
N ALA A 117 -1.29 20.38 -9.81
CA ALA A 117 -0.21 20.84 -10.71
C ALA A 117 1.23 20.61 -10.18
N GLU A 118 1.40 20.46 -8.86
CA GLU A 118 2.69 20.15 -8.22
C GLU A 118 3.19 18.71 -8.48
N GLU A 119 2.36 17.83 -9.06
CA GLU A 119 2.77 16.48 -9.49
C GLU A 119 3.30 16.44 -10.94
N THR A 120 3.64 17.59 -11.54
CA THR A 120 4.25 17.62 -12.87
C THR A 120 5.55 16.79 -12.87
N PRO A 121 5.68 15.78 -13.74
CA PRO A 121 6.88 14.95 -13.81
C PRO A 121 8.12 15.77 -14.16
N LEU A 122 9.16 15.68 -13.33
CA LEU A 122 10.50 16.20 -13.60
C LEU A 122 11.39 15.14 -14.27
N GLY A 123 11.07 13.86 -14.09
CA GLY A 123 11.73 12.74 -14.74
C GLY A 123 10.90 11.48 -14.62
N GLU A 124 10.96 10.63 -15.64
CA GLU A 124 10.25 9.35 -15.69
C GLU A 124 11.17 8.24 -16.20
N TRP A 125 11.19 7.11 -15.49
CA TRP A 125 11.99 5.94 -15.85
C TRP A 125 11.14 4.69 -15.82
N SER A 126 11.29 3.84 -16.84
CA SER A 126 10.75 2.48 -16.80
C SER A 126 11.73 1.60 -16.06
N VAL A 127 11.31 1.05 -14.93
CA VAL A 127 12.17 0.28 -14.02
C VAL A 127 11.51 -1.05 -13.67
N THR A 128 12.34 -2.02 -13.29
CA THR A 128 11.90 -3.26 -12.67
C THR A 128 12.07 -3.16 -11.17
N ARG A 129 10.96 -3.14 -10.43
CA ARG A 129 10.95 -3.13 -8.96
C ARG A 129 11.23 -4.54 -8.45
N LEU A 130 12.30 -4.71 -7.68
CA LEU A 130 12.62 -5.96 -7.00
C LEU A 130 11.98 -5.98 -5.61
N ARG A 131 11.24 -7.04 -5.30
CA ARG A 131 10.43 -7.14 -4.09
C ARG A 131 10.75 -8.41 -3.33
N SER A 132 10.72 -8.32 -2.01
CA SER A 132 10.77 -9.49 -1.13
C SER A 132 9.44 -10.25 -1.12
N ALA A 133 9.39 -11.43 -0.50
CA ALA A 133 8.21 -12.32 -0.41
C ALA A 133 6.90 -11.64 0.07
N ALA A 134 7.03 -10.47 0.69
CA ALA A 134 5.96 -9.60 1.14
C ALA A 134 5.57 -8.53 0.10
N HIS A 135 5.91 -8.72 -1.18
CA HIS A 135 5.69 -7.74 -2.25
C HIS A 135 6.33 -6.38 -2.00
N GLY A 136 7.56 -6.38 -1.48
CA GLY A 136 8.38 -5.19 -1.24
C GLY A 136 8.32 -4.70 0.19
N THR A 137 7.68 -5.46 1.07
CA THR A 137 7.34 -4.99 2.41
C THR A 137 7.91 -5.87 3.54
N ALA A 138 8.89 -6.74 3.29
CA ALA A 138 9.61 -7.40 4.37
C ALA A 138 10.98 -6.72 4.53
N ASN A 139 11.31 -6.31 5.76
CA ASN A 139 12.67 -5.93 6.10
C ASN A 139 13.55 -7.17 5.92
N THR A 140 14.44 -7.15 4.94
CA THR A 140 15.56 -8.09 4.91
C THR A 140 16.56 -7.64 5.97
N LEU A 141 16.52 -8.30 7.12
CA LEU A 141 17.62 -8.24 8.10
C LEU A 141 18.85 -8.88 7.43
N GLY A 142 19.76 -8.03 6.96
CA GLY A 142 20.94 -8.43 6.19
C GLY A 142 20.74 -8.26 4.69
N LEU A 143 21.58 -7.42 4.07
CA LEU A 143 21.74 -7.29 2.62
C LEU A 143 22.54 -8.47 2.06
N THR A 144 22.10 -9.72 2.27
CA THR A 144 22.49 -10.79 1.35
C THR A 144 21.62 -10.64 0.11
N LEU A 145 22.13 -9.88 -0.86
CA LEU A 145 21.46 -9.60 -2.13
C LEU A 145 21.46 -10.88 -2.98
N GLY A 146 20.41 -11.69 -2.82
CA GLY A 146 20.14 -12.83 -3.69
C GLY A 146 18.93 -12.53 -4.55
N VAL A 147 19.07 -12.68 -5.87
CA VAL A 147 17.92 -12.65 -6.80
C VAL A 147 17.21 -14.00 -6.74
N GLY A 148 15.95 -13.99 -6.33
CA GLY A 148 15.10 -15.16 -6.28
C GLY A 148 14.77 -15.72 -7.67
N PRO A 149 14.22 -16.94 -7.73
CA PRO A 149 13.87 -17.61 -9.00
C PRO A 149 12.85 -16.85 -9.85
N LYS A 150 12.14 -15.87 -9.28
CA LYS A 150 11.20 -14.97 -9.99
C LYS A 150 11.72 -13.54 -10.16
N GLY A 151 13.03 -13.35 -10.03
CA GLY A 151 13.70 -12.07 -10.25
C GLY A 151 13.61 -11.08 -9.08
N GLY A 152 12.97 -11.39 -7.95
CA GLY A 152 12.90 -10.48 -6.79
C GLY A 152 13.95 -10.73 -5.72
N LEU A 153 13.82 -10.10 -4.55
CA LEU A 153 14.78 -10.26 -3.45
C LEU A 153 14.49 -11.50 -2.60
N GLY A 154 15.47 -12.40 -2.49
CA GLY A 154 15.41 -13.65 -1.73
C GLY A 154 14.63 -14.78 -2.41
N GLU A 155 14.65 -15.98 -1.83
CA GLU A 155 14.10 -17.22 -2.42
C GLU A 155 12.62 -17.10 -2.87
N LYS A 156 11.83 -16.28 -2.18
CA LYS A 156 10.41 -16.05 -2.46
C LYS A 156 10.12 -14.67 -3.08
N GLY A 157 11.16 -13.92 -3.44
CA GLY A 157 11.01 -12.60 -4.04
C GLY A 157 10.39 -12.65 -5.43
N ASP A 158 9.76 -11.54 -5.83
CA ASP A 158 9.29 -11.33 -7.20
C ASP A 158 9.73 -9.98 -7.79
N ALA A 159 9.70 -9.87 -9.11
CA ALA A 159 9.99 -8.64 -9.84
C ALA A 159 8.73 -8.13 -10.55
N VAL A 160 8.54 -6.81 -10.59
CA VAL A 160 7.40 -6.18 -11.27
C VAL A 160 7.83 -4.94 -12.05
N SER A 161 7.30 -4.80 -13.26
CA SER A 161 7.51 -3.59 -14.06
C SER A 161 6.77 -2.40 -13.45
N ARG A 162 7.46 -1.26 -13.38
CA ARG A 162 6.98 0.00 -12.82
C ARG A 162 7.49 1.17 -13.63
N GLN A 163 6.77 2.28 -13.52
CA GLN A 163 7.28 3.58 -13.90
C GLN A 163 7.63 4.33 -12.61
N LEU A 164 8.89 4.72 -12.48
CA LEU A 164 9.33 5.59 -11.40
C LEU A 164 9.31 7.03 -11.92
N ILE A 165 8.58 7.90 -11.24
CA ILE A 165 8.37 9.27 -11.65
C ILE A 165 8.86 10.15 -10.50
N LEU A 166 9.74 11.09 -10.82
CA LEU A 166 10.17 12.14 -9.90
C LEU A 166 9.29 13.37 -10.14
N THR A 167 8.66 13.89 -9.10
CA THR A 167 8.00 15.20 -9.10
C THR A 167 8.83 16.17 -8.25
N LYS A 168 8.38 17.42 -8.17
CA LYS A 168 9.02 18.43 -7.32
C LYS A 168 8.98 18.08 -5.83
N MET A 169 7.97 17.32 -5.39
CA MET A 169 7.71 17.05 -3.97
C MET A 169 7.76 15.56 -3.60
N SER A 170 7.69 14.66 -4.58
CA SER A 170 7.52 13.23 -4.33
C SER A 170 8.21 12.32 -5.36
N LEU A 171 8.49 11.10 -4.94
CA LEU A 171 8.72 9.95 -5.81
C LEU A 171 7.41 9.17 -5.96
N VAL A 172 7.04 8.90 -7.20
CA VAL A 172 5.83 8.17 -7.55
C VAL A 172 6.20 6.87 -8.25
N GLU A 173 5.73 5.75 -7.72
CA GLU A 173 5.77 4.46 -8.41
C GLU A 173 4.39 4.23 -9.04
N ARG A 174 4.33 4.11 -10.36
CA ARG A 174 3.09 3.91 -11.12
C ARG A 174 3.12 2.56 -11.84
N ARG A 175 1.95 1.92 -11.97
CA ARG A 175 1.85 0.77 -12.86
C ARG A 175 1.72 1.21 -14.31
N PRO A 176 2.49 0.62 -15.24
CA PRO A 176 2.44 1.02 -16.65
C PRO A 176 1.14 0.62 -17.35
N ASP A 177 0.42 -0.40 -16.86
CA ASP A 177 -0.77 -0.96 -17.49
C ASP A 177 -2.05 -0.16 -17.21
N ASN A 178 -2.18 0.42 -16.02
CA ASN A 178 -3.42 1.07 -15.58
C ASN A 178 -3.24 2.47 -14.97
N TYR A 179 -2.01 3.00 -15.00
CA TYR A 179 -1.66 4.31 -14.47
C TYR A 179 -1.96 4.51 -12.97
N GLU A 180 -2.24 3.44 -12.22
CA GLU A 180 -2.47 3.50 -10.78
C GLU A 180 -1.15 3.79 -10.08
N ALA A 181 -1.11 4.89 -9.32
CA ALA A 181 -0.04 5.15 -8.37
C ALA A 181 -0.06 4.05 -7.30
N VAL A 182 1.05 3.32 -7.21
CA VAL A 182 1.29 2.25 -6.24
C VAL A 182 1.90 2.82 -4.98
N ILE A 183 2.74 3.85 -5.11
CA ILE A 183 3.45 4.54 -4.02
C ILE A 183 3.60 6.00 -4.44
N VAL A 184 3.38 6.93 -3.51
CA VAL A 184 3.65 8.37 -3.66
C VAL A 184 4.30 8.77 -2.34
N ARG A 185 5.62 8.89 -2.34
CA ARG A 185 6.40 9.17 -1.14
C ARG A 185 7.03 10.56 -1.25
N PRO A 186 6.93 11.42 -0.23
CA PRO A 186 7.54 12.73 -0.29
C PRO A 186 9.06 12.60 -0.36
N LEU A 187 9.73 13.52 -1.06
CA LEU A 187 11.18 13.51 -1.16
C LEU A 187 11.87 13.66 0.20
N SER A 188 11.22 14.30 1.17
CA SER A 188 11.70 14.40 2.55
C SER A 188 11.81 13.06 3.27
N ALA A 189 11.10 12.02 2.81
CA ALA A 189 11.21 10.68 3.37
C ALA A 189 12.42 9.90 2.83
N VAL A 190 13.07 10.36 1.75
CA VAL A 190 14.23 9.68 1.16
C VAL A 190 15.46 9.97 2.02
N ALA A 191 16.06 8.89 2.55
CA ALA A 191 17.29 8.96 3.33
C ALA A 191 18.52 8.86 2.43
N ALA A 192 18.51 7.92 1.48
CA ALA A 192 19.64 7.68 0.59
C ALA A 192 19.19 7.10 -0.75
N LEU A 193 19.97 7.40 -1.79
CA LEU A 193 19.92 6.75 -3.09
C LEU A 193 21.25 6.03 -3.31
N VAL A 194 21.21 4.71 -3.35
CA VAL A 194 22.40 3.85 -3.36
C VAL A 194 22.48 3.10 -4.68
N ARG A 195 23.62 3.21 -5.37
CA ARG A 195 23.90 2.40 -6.56
C ARG A 195 24.74 1.18 -6.17
N PHE A 196 24.44 0.02 -6.72
CA PHE A 196 25.22 -1.19 -6.46
C PHE A 196 26.47 -1.19 -7.34
N ALA A 197 27.64 -1.43 -6.75
CA ALA A 197 28.92 -1.38 -7.48
C ALA A 197 29.10 -2.59 -8.41
N GLU A 198 28.68 -3.76 -7.94
CA GLU A 198 28.77 -5.04 -8.65
C GLU A 198 27.72 -5.14 -9.76
N GLU A 199 26.60 -4.45 -9.61
CA GLU A 199 25.47 -4.43 -10.55
C GLU A 199 25.02 -2.99 -10.81
N PRO A 200 25.75 -2.22 -11.64
CA PRO A 200 25.52 -0.79 -11.83
C PRO A 200 24.15 -0.43 -12.44
N GLN A 201 23.44 -1.40 -13.02
CA GLN A 201 22.07 -1.29 -13.50
C GLN A 201 21.03 -1.24 -12.37
N MET A 202 21.43 -1.56 -11.14
CA MET A 202 20.56 -1.54 -9.97
C MET A 202 20.83 -0.35 -9.07
N PHE A 203 19.77 0.10 -8.41
CA PHE A 203 19.85 1.08 -7.34
C PHE A 203 18.78 0.81 -6.27
N ALA A 204 19.03 1.30 -5.07
CA ALA A 204 18.14 1.22 -3.93
C ALA A 204 17.80 2.63 -3.41
N ILE A 205 16.56 2.79 -2.96
CA ILE A 205 16.09 3.97 -2.25
C ILE A 205 15.83 3.54 -0.81
N GLU A 206 16.57 4.14 0.12
CA GLU A 206 16.35 4.00 1.55
C GLU A 206 15.51 5.16 2.06
N PHE A 207 14.59 4.88 2.99
CA PHE A 207 13.69 5.86 3.56
C PHE A 207 13.92 6.00 5.07
N ASN A 208 13.71 7.18 5.60
CA ASN A 208 13.88 7.50 7.03
C ASN A 208 12.56 7.39 7.85
N ASP A 209 11.45 7.03 7.20
CA ASP A 209 10.12 6.98 7.81
C ASP A 209 9.67 5.55 8.17
N GLY A 210 10.62 4.61 8.20
CA GLY A 210 10.35 3.20 8.51
C GLY A 210 9.87 2.36 7.31
N CYS A 211 9.81 2.95 6.11
CA CYS A 211 9.56 2.18 4.90
C CYS A 211 10.72 1.21 4.60
N PRO A 212 10.39 -0.01 4.17
CA PRO A 212 11.39 -0.92 3.61
C PRO A 212 12.17 -0.31 2.45
N ILE A 213 13.42 -0.74 2.30
CA ILE A 213 14.27 -0.31 1.19
C ILE A 213 13.64 -0.71 -0.15
N HIS A 214 13.66 0.22 -1.10
CA HIS A 214 13.18 -0.02 -2.44
C HIS A 214 14.31 -0.23 -3.45
N VAL A 215 14.53 -1.47 -3.88
CA VAL A 215 15.45 -1.84 -4.96
C VAL A 215 14.79 -1.83 -6.34
N TYR A 216 15.47 -1.26 -7.31
CA TYR A 216 15.08 -1.13 -8.71
C TYR A 216 16.23 -1.58 -9.63
N ALA A 217 15.88 -2.09 -10.80
CA ALA A 217 16.79 -2.32 -11.93
C ALA A 217 16.30 -1.53 -13.15
N SER A 218 17.22 -0.92 -13.89
CA SER A 218 16.94 -0.11 -15.10
C SER A 218 17.82 -0.52 -16.27
#